data_AF-A0A949NGS4-F1
#
_entry.id   AF-A0A949NGS4-F1
#
_cell.length_a   1.000
_cell.length_b   1.000
_cell.length_c   1.000
_cell.angle_alpha   90.00
_cell.angle_beta   90.00
_cell.angle_gamma   90.00
#
_symmetry.space_group_name_H-M   'P 1'
#
loop_
_entity.id
_entity.type
_entity.pdbx_description
1 polymer ?
#
loop_
_entity_poly.entity_id
_entity_poly.type
_entity_poly.pdbx_seq_one_letter_code
_entity_poly.pdbx_strand_id
1 'polypeptide(L)'
;MITVILIISCILLALILILGIVWLIRTRHFRPNPDKAQQQNALNNDLKDSGFAYHLMDDYFYSRMDCWQREVGYCRLYDEGAPFFNMIFDAEPITFSYGGKRWLIELWKGQYGITTGAEIGIYNTTLEDLDTDRFRGTFYENIQDSEFLPLSFVLRRKGRVLLRREATHWWLTAFKLGTFSKLRTLTMDASISFPDAKMCAAFVGGLIETGYRRREYKVRGNRVDIRFTKPHSDQPASRNKLQAGIVQKVNKSNCRLYKKATARYSDTLDKLEYLKNAMPEVYELFVKSLYAKGVYAAFDWIRDIIYPHHPVPPVPPKPPYPPVPPCPPKPPCPPTPPCPPKPPCPPMPTCPLEPTCPPVSACLPLLGCPPKPSRPAMPSCPAVSSFPDTSSCPTRPVNSLEQDYSAESRCGRSHSDLCHSGDQAFHYASEYAHEDHVREILMTGPQDAEKTDIE
;
A
#
# COMPACT_ATOMS: atom_id res chain seq x y z
N MET A 1 40.46 -10.28 -4.24
CA MET A 1 39.30 -9.95 -3.39
C MET A 1 38.97 -8.46 -3.41
N ILE A 2 39.91 -7.55 -3.10
CA ILE A 2 39.67 -6.09 -3.07
C ILE A 2 39.12 -5.55 -4.41
N THR A 3 39.71 -5.91 -5.55
CA THR A 3 39.25 -5.46 -6.88
C THR A 3 37.82 -5.90 -7.18
N VAL A 4 37.44 -7.11 -6.79
CA VAL A 4 36.07 -7.64 -6.99
C VAL A 4 35.07 -6.86 -6.13
N ILE A 5 35.42 -6.58 -4.87
CA ILE A 5 34.58 -5.77 -3.96
C ILE A 5 34.40 -4.35 -4.52
N LEU A 6 35.46 -3.74 -5.05
CA LEU A 6 35.40 -2.42 -5.68
C LEU A 6 34.51 -2.42 -6.93
N ILE A 7 34.63 -3.44 -7.79
CA ILE A 7 33.77 -3.58 -8.98
C ILE A 7 32.30 -3.72 -8.56
N ILE A 8 31.99 -4.60 -7.59
CA ILE A 8 30.63 -4.77 -7.07
C ILE A 8 30.11 -3.45 -6.49
N SER A 9 30.92 -2.74 -5.71
CA SER A 9 30.53 -1.46 -5.12
C SER A 9 30.24 -0.39 -6.18
N CYS A 10 31.07 -0.31 -7.23
CA CYS A 10 30.84 0.59 -8.36
C CYS A 10 29.56 0.24 -9.13
N ILE A 11 29.29 -1.05 -9.35
CA ILE A 11 28.04 -1.51 -10.00
C ILE A 11 26.83 -1.13 -9.16
N LEU A 12 26.86 -1.36 -7.84
CA LEU A 12 25.77 -0.99 -6.93
C LEU A 12 25.54 0.52 -6.90
N LEU A 13 26.61 1.33 -6.85
CA LEU A 13 26.51 2.79 -6.92
C LEU A 13 25.90 3.26 -8.26
N ALA A 14 26.33 2.67 -9.37
CA ALA A 14 25.76 2.98 -10.69
C ALA A 14 24.27 2.61 -10.76
N LEU A 15 23.87 1.45 -10.24
CA LEU A 15 22.48 1.03 -10.15
C LEU A 15 21.64 2.00 -9.31
N ILE A 16 22.14 2.39 -8.12
CA ILE A 16 21.45 3.36 -7.25
C ILE A 16 21.29 4.70 -7.97
N LEU A 17 22.31 5.17 -8.69
CA LEU A 17 22.25 6.42 -9.45
C LEU A 17 21.21 6.32 -10.58
N ILE A 18 21.20 5.22 -11.34
CA ILE A 18 20.23 4.98 -12.41
C ILE A 18 18.81 4.95 -11.84
N LEU A 19 18.58 4.22 -10.75
CA LEU A 19 17.29 4.18 -10.06
C LEU A 19 16.86 5.56 -9.57
N GLY A 20 17.80 6.35 -9.02
CA GLY A 20 17.57 7.72 -8.60
C GLY A 20 17.19 8.65 -9.75
N ILE A 21 17.86 8.54 -10.90
CA ILE A 21 17.54 9.30 -12.12
C ILE A 21 16.17 8.90 -12.65
N VAL A 22 15.88 7.60 -12.77
CA VAL A 22 14.58 7.09 -13.22
C VAL A 22 13.46 7.58 -12.30
N TRP A 23 13.68 7.52 -10.98
CA TRP A 23 12.75 8.06 -9.99
C TRP A 23 12.55 9.58 -10.17
N LEU A 24 13.62 10.37 -10.35
CA LEU A 24 13.52 11.81 -10.60
C LEU A 24 12.74 12.13 -11.87
N ILE A 25 12.95 11.38 -12.95
CA ILE A 25 12.21 11.55 -14.21
C ILE A 25 10.73 11.22 -13.99
N ARG A 26 10.42 10.03 -13.45
CA ARG A 26 9.05 9.58 -13.16
C ARG A 26 8.30 10.59 -12.28
N THR A 27 8.95 11.10 -11.24
CA THR A 27 8.34 12.06 -10.30
C THR A 27 8.17 13.48 -10.87
N ARG A 28 9.06 13.94 -11.76
CA ARG A 28 8.93 15.25 -12.44
C ARG A 28 7.82 15.26 -13.48
N HIS A 29 7.61 14.15 -14.17
CA HIS A 29 6.58 14.03 -15.21
C HIS A 29 5.22 13.61 -14.66
N PHE A 30 5.14 13.19 -13.40
CA PHE A 30 3.89 12.78 -12.80
C PHE A 30 2.89 13.94 -12.72
N ARG A 31 1.68 13.67 -13.20
CA ARG A 31 0.50 14.50 -13.00
C ARG A 31 -0.62 13.58 -12.53
N PRO A 32 -1.29 13.88 -11.41
CA PRO A 32 -2.39 13.04 -10.96
C PRO A 32 -3.53 13.03 -11.98
N ASN A 33 -4.18 11.89 -12.12
CA ASN A 33 -5.35 11.75 -12.96
C ASN A 33 -6.53 12.56 -12.38
N PRO A 34 -7.12 13.49 -13.15
CA PRO A 34 -8.26 14.27 -12.67
C PRO A 34 -9.52 13.43 -12.44
N ASP A 35 -9.64 12.27 -13.09
CA ASP A 35 -10.77 11.34 -12.92
C ASP A 35 -10.55 10.43 -11.70
N LYS A 36 -11.09 10.86 -10.56
CA LYS A 36 -11.03 10.11 -9.30
C LYS A 36 -11.81 8.80 -9.33
N ALA A 37 -12.84 8.68 -10.17
CA ALA A 37 -13.59 7.44 -10.29
C ALA A 37 -12.74 6.40 -11.03
N GLN A 38 -12.04 6.80 -12.09
CA GLN A 38 -11.09 5.95 -12.80
C GLN A 38 -9.93 5.53 -11.88
N GLN A 39 -9.35 6.46 -11.11
CA GLN A 39 -8.30 6.15 -10.12
C GLN A 39 -8.79 5.14 -9.07
N GLN A 40 -9.99 5.35 -8.50
CA GLN A 40 -10.57 4.41 -7.53
C GLN A 40 -10.75 3.03 -8.15
N ASN A 41 -11.28 2.93 -9.36
CA ASN A 41 -11.49 1.65 -10.03
C ASN A 41 -10.16 0.94 -10.31
N ALA A 42 -9.13 1.68 -10.74
CA ALA A 42 -7.79 1.12 -10.93
C ALA A 42 -7.20 0.58 -9.62
N LEU A 43 -7.28 1.38 -8.53
CA LEU A 43 -6.81 0.94 -7.21
C LEU A 43 -7.59 -0.26 -6.70
N ASN A 44 -8.91 -0.28 -6.85
CA ASN A 44 -9.75 -1.40 -6.42
C ASN A 44 -9.53 -2.67 -7.24
N ASN A 45 -9.10 -2.53 -8.51
CA ASN A 45 -8.66 -3.66 -9.31
C ASN A 45 -7.32 -4.20 -8.81
N ASP A 46 -6.35 -3.34 -8.48
CA ASP A 46 -5.07 -3.77 -7.89
C ASP A 46 -5.29 -4.50 -6.55
N LEU A 47 -6.24 -4.05 -5.73
CA LEU A 47 -6.51 -4.60 -4.40
C LEU A 47 -7.43 -5.82 -4.39
N LYS A 48 -8.12 -6.10 -5.51
CA LYS A 48 -9.18 -7.11 -5.58
C LYS A 48 -8.75 -8.45 -4.96
N ASP A 49 -7.57 -8.93 -5.36
CA ASP A 49 -7.09 -10.25 -4.95
C ASP A 49 -6.68 -10.27 -3.46
N SER A 50 -6.28 -9.13 -2.90
CA SER A 50 -6.01 -9.02 -1.45
C SER A 50 -7.28 -9.07 -0.59
N GLY A 51 -8.46 -8.96 -1.20
CA GLY A 51 -9.73 -8.97 -0.49
C GLY A 51 -10.20 -7.59 -0.01
N PHE A 52 -9.53 -6.52 -0.42
CA PHE A 52 -9.82 -5.16 0.01
C PHE A 52 -10.27 -4.26 -1.15
N ALA A 53 -10.89 -3.14 -0.79
CA ALA A 53 -11.23 -2.04 -1.68
C ALA A 53 -11.05 -0.71 -0.95
N TYR A 54 -10.98 0.38 -1.72
CA TYR A 54 -10.89 1.75 -1.26
C TYR A 54 -12.21 2.49 -1.50
N HIS A 55 -12.63 3.27 -0.51
CA HIS A 55 -13.82 4.11 -0.56
C HIS A 55 -13.40 5.59 -0.66
N LEU A 56 -13.63 6.22 -1.82
CA LEU A 56 -13.20 7.60 -2.09
C LEU A 56 -13.85 8.63 -1.15
N MET A 57 -15.16 8.55 -0.94
CA MET A 57 -15.91 9.60 -0.23
C MET A 57 -15.45 9.79 1.21
N ASP A 58 -15.15 8.70 1.90
CA ASP A 58 -14.74 8.71 3.32
C ASP A 58 -13.23 8.47 3.50
N ASP A 59 -12.51 8.22 2.40
CA ASP A 59 -11.06 8.02 2.33
C ASP A 59 -10.57 6.95 3.32
N TYR A 60 -10.99 5.70 3.09
CA TYR A 60 -10.54 4.52 3.83
C TYR A 60 -10.49 3.26 2.97
N PHE A 61 -9.72 2.27 3.43
CA PHE A 61 -9.70 0.91 2.88
C PHE A 61 -10.62 0.00 3.70
N TYR A 62 -11.24 -0.98 3.07
CA TYR A 62 -12.20 -1.87 3.69
C TYR A 62 -12.22 -3.26 3.05
N SER A 63 -12.61 -4.25 3.85
CA SER A 63 -12.81 -5.64 3.43
C SER A 63 -13.99 -5.75 2.47
N ARG A 64 -13.77 -6.46 1.37
CA ARG A 64 -14.85 -6.83 0.46
C ARG A 64 -15.72 -7.92 1.08
N MET A 65 -16.98 -7.98 0.64
CA MET A 65 -17.90 -9.03 1.09
C MET A 65 -17.39 -10.41 0.70
N ASP A 66 -16.85 -10.54 -0.52
CA ASP A 66 -16.41 -11.75 -1.22
C ASP A 66 -14.90 -12.01 -1.09
N CYS A 67 -14.25 -11.53 -0.03
CA CYS A 67 -12.81 -11.69 0.13
C CYS A 67 -12.44 -13.13 0.53
N TRP A 68 -11.26 -13.58 0.08
CA TRP A 68 -10.78 -14.96 0.27
C TRP A 68 -10.59 -15.33 1.75
N GLN A 69 -10.46 -14.35 2.65
CA GLN A 69 -10.41 -14.53 4.10
C GLN A 69 -11.66 -15.25 4.66
N ARG A 70 -12.74 -15.37 3.88
CA ARG A 70 -13.88 -16.23 4.23
C ARG A 70 -13.54 -17.72 4.28
N GLU A 71 -12.59 -18.16 3.44
CA GLU A 71 -12.31 -19.57 3.21
C GLU A 71 -11.41 -20.19 4.30
N VAL A 72 -10.90 -19.36 5.21
CA VAL A 72 -9.88 -19.73 6.20
C VAL A 72 -10.39 -19.74 7.64
N GLY A 73 -11.63 -19.30 7.87
CA GLY A 73 -12.21 -19.24 9.22
C GLY A 73 -11.44 -18.31 10.15
N TYR A 74 -11.50 -18.58 11.45
CA TYR A 74 -10.85 -17.76 12.47
C TYR A 74 -10.56 -18.54 13.76
N CYS A 75 -9.39 -18.30 14.35
CA CYS A 75 -9.07 -18.76 15.70
C CYS A 75 -8.09 -17.80 16.38
N ARG A 76 -7.95 -17.94 17.70
CA ARG A 76 -7.09 -17.08 18.54
C ARG A 76 -5.64 -17.00 18.05
N LEU A 77 -5.14 -18.04 17.38
CA LEU A 77 -3.78 -18.07 16.86
C LEU A 77 -3.51 -16.97 15.83
N TYR A 78 -4.54 -16.48 15.12
CA TYR A 78 -4.39 -15.42 14.13
C TYR A 78 -4.05 -14.09 14.80
N ASP A 79 -4.69 -13.82 15.93
CA ASP A 79 -4.40 -12.66 16.77
C ASP A 79 -3.01 -12.75 17.43
N GLU A 80 -2.57 -13.97 17.77
CA GLU A 80 -1.19 -14.20 18.22
C GLU A 80 -0.14 -13.97 17.12
N GLY A 81 -0.51 -14.19 15.86
CA GLY A 81 0.34 -13.91 14.70
C GLY A 81 0.45 -12.41 14.36
N ALA A 82 -0.50 -11.59 14.81
CA ALA A 82 -0.65 -10.22 14.33
C ALA A 82 0.60 -9.32 14.48
N PRO A 83 1.36 -9.36 15.61
CA PRO A 83 2.56 -8.55 15.77
C PRO A 83 3.66 -8.80 14.72
N PHE A 84 3.76 -10.03 14.19
CA PHE A 84 4.74 -10.39 13.15
C PHE A 84 4.42 -9.71 11.80
N PHE A 85 3.18 -9.31 11.59
CA PHE A 85 2.73 -8.58 10.40
C PHE A 85 2.61 -7.07 10.66
N ASN A 86 3.32 -6.57 11.68
CA ASN A 86 3.28 -5.18 12.11
C ASN A 86 1.88 -4.69 12.51
N MET A 87 0.99 -5.58 12.93
CA MET A 87 -0.33 -5.25 13.43
C MET A 87 -0.31 -5.27 14.96
N ILE A 88 -0.67 -4.13 15.56
CA ILE A 88 -0.76 -3.96 17.01
C ILE A 88 -2.13 -3.35 17.29
N PHE A 89 -3.04 -4.16 17.79
CA PHE A 89 -4.41 -3.76 18.11
C PHE A 89 -4.83 -4.23 19.51
N ASP A 90 -5.94 -3.69 19.98
CA ASP A 90 -6.71 -4.32 21.05
C ASP A 90 -7.77 -5.22 20.40
N ALA A 91 -7.81 -6.47 20.85
CA ALA A 91 -8.81 -7.48 20.47
C ALA A 91 -9.84 -7.65 21.58
N GLU A 92 -11.08 -7.97 21.24
CA GLU A 92 -12.13 -8.22 22.23
C GLU A 92 -13.08 -9.32 21.74
N PRO A 93 -12.71 -10.61 21.95
CA PRO A 93 -13.55 -11.74 21.60
C PRO A 93 -14.72 -11.86 22.58
N ILE A 94 -15.94 -11.88 22.05
CA ILE A 94 -17.18 -12.13 22.79
C ILE A 94 -17.78 -13.43 22.29
N THR A 95 -17.68 -14.48 23.11
CA THR A 95 -18.20 -15.81 22.80
C THR A 95 -19.56 -16.04 23.42
N PHE A 96 -20.46 -16.73 22.72
CA PHE A 96 -21.79 -17.09 23.25
C PHE A 96 -22.40 -18.25 22.47
N SER A 97 -23.42 -18.91 23.03
CA SER A 97 -24.12 -20.02 22.38
C SER A 97 -25.51 -19.59 21.91
N TYR A 98 -25.86 -19.91 20.66
CA TYR A 98 -27.18 -19.62 20.11
C TYR A 98 -27.49 -20.55 18.92
N GLY A 99 -28.73 -21.04 18.86
CA GLY A 99 -29.19 -21.86 17.73
C GLY A 99 -28.41 -23.16 17.53
N GLY A 100 -27.89 -23.76 18.62
CA GLY A 100 -27.06 -24.97 18.54
C GLY A 100 -25.62 -24.74 18.06
N LYS A 101 -25.21 -23.48 17.87
CA LYS A 101 -23.85 -23.10 17.46
C LYS A 101 -23.12 -22.33 18.56
N ARG A 102 -21.79 -22.41 18.54
CA ARG A 102 -20.89 -21.56 19.31
C ARG A 102 -20.51 -20.36 18.45
N TRP A 103 -20.80 -19.16 18.91
CA TRP A 103 -20.55 -17.92 18.19
C TRP A 103 -19.36 -17.18 18.78
N LEU A 104 -18.64 -16.47 17.92
CA LEU A 104 -17.63 -15.49 18.24
C LEU A 104 -17.98 -14.20 17.50
N ILE A 105 -18.18 -13.12 18.24
CA ILE A 105 -18.12 -11.77 17.68
C ILE A 105 -16.91 -11.09 18.28
N GLU A 106 -16.01 -10.62 17.45
CA GLU A 106 -14.77 -10.02 17.90
C GLU A 106 -14.60 -8.60 17.38
N LEU A 107 -14.21 -7.70 18.29
CA LEU A 107 -13.96 -6.30 18.00
C LEU A 107 -12.46 -6.02 18.00
N TRP A 108 -11.95 -5.41 16.95
CA TRP A 108 -10.55 -4.97 16.91
C TRP A 108 -10.44 -3.46 16.71
N LYS A 109 -9.47 -2.84 17.37
CA LYS A 109 -9.07 -1.45 17.10
C LYS A 109 -7.57 -1.26 17.29
N GLY A 110 -6.90 -0.64 16.31
CA GLY A 110 -5.45 -0.53 16.43
C GLY A 110 -4.69 0.06 15.25
N GLN A 111 -3.41 -0.28 15.21
CA GLN A 111 -2.48 0.06 14.14
C GLN A 111 -2.20 -1.20 13.31
N TYR A 112 -2.47 -1.13 12.01
CA TYR A 112 -2.27 -2.20 11.05
C TYR A 112 -1.21 -1.74 10.05
N GLY A 113 0.07 -1.97 10.38
CA GLY A 113 1.20 -1.44 9.62
C GLY A 113 1.16 0.09 9.52
N ILE A 114 1.03 0.61 8.30
CA ILE A 114 0.93 2.07 8.04
C ILE A 114 -0.48 2.63 8.14
N THR A 115 -1.45 1.84 8.61
CA THR A 115 -2.86 2.25 8.74
C THR A 115 -3.34 2.22 10.19
N THR A 116 -4.30 3.07 10.55
CA THR A 116 -5.08 2.91 11.79
C THR A 116 -6.46 2.41 11.42
N GLY A 117 -6.98 1.39 12.08
CA GLY A 117 -8.27 0.81 11.72
C GLY A 117 -9.05 0.23 12.88
N ALA A 118 -10.25 -0.25 12.54
CA ALA A 118 -11.11 -1.01 13.42
C ALA A 118 -11.94 -2.02 12.62
N GLU A 119 -12.36 -3.07 13.30
CA GLU A 119 -12.98 -4.24 12.70
C GLU A 119 -14.04 -4.85 13.63
N ILE A 120 -15.06 -5.47 13.03
CA ILE A 120 -16.02 -6.36 13.68
C ILE A 120 -16.09 -7.64 12.87
N GLY A 121 -15.68 -8.75 13.45
CA GLY A 121 -15.76 -10.08 12.83
C GLY A 121 -16.82 -10.93 13.50
N ILE A 122 -17.56 -11.71 12.72
CA ILE A 122 -18.59 -12.64 13.19
C ILE A 122 -18.26 -14.01 12.63
N TYR A 123 -18.18 -14.98 13.53
CA TYR A 123 -17.88 -16.37 13.22
C TYR A 123 -18.76 -17.28 14.06
N ASN A 124 -18.99 -18.50 13.57
CA ASN A 124 -19.65 -19.52 14.36
C ASN A 124 -19.09 -20.90 14.04
N THR A 125 -19.35 -21.87 14.91
CA THR A 125 -18.99 -23.25 14.67
C THR A 125 -19.92 -24.21 15.39
N THR A 126 -20.07 -25.39 14.81
CA THR A 126 -20.64 -26.58 15.46
C THR A 126 -19.59 -27.65 15.72
N LEU A 127 -18.34 -27.40 15.35
CA LEU A 127 -17.22 -28.31 15.54
C LEU A 127 -16.85 -28.38 17.03
N GLU A 128 -16.20 -29.47 17.42
CA GLU A 128 -15.52 -29.57 18.70
C GLU A 128 -14.24 -28.72 18.71
N ASP A 129 -13.64 -28.53 19.89
CA ASP A 129 -12.35 -27.84 19.97
C ASP A 129 -11.26 -28.65 19.29
N LEU A 130 -10.36 -27.95 18.62
CA LEU A 130 -9.14 -28.57 18.11
C LEU A 130 -8.24 -28.87 19.30
N ASP A 131 -7.76 -30.11 19.38
CA ASP A 131 -6.76 -30.54 20.34
C ASP A 131 -5.57 -31.14 19.59
N THR A 132 -4.60 -30.29 19.28
CA THR A 132 -3.35 -30.67 18.63
C THR A 132 -2.16 -30.09 19.38
N ASP A 133 -0.98 -30.65 19.15
CA ASP A 133 0.28 -30.12 19.71
C ASP A 133 0.55 -28.66 19.32
N ARG A 134 -0.04 -28.20 18.20
CA ARG A 134 0.17 -26.85 17.65
C ARG A 134 -0.89 -25.84 18.08
N PHE A 135 -2.11 -26.30 18.34
CA PHE A 135 -3.22 -25.44 18.76
C PHE A 135 -4.23 -26.25 19.56
N ARG A 136 -4.58 -25.70 20.73
CA ARG A 136 -5.68 -26.16 21.56
C ARG A 136 -6.69 -25.04 21.71
N GLY A 137 -7.91 -25.26 21.22
CA GLY A 137 -9.00 -24.31 21.37
C GLY A 137 -10.01 -24.34 20.24
N THR A 138 -10.96 -23.42 20.32
CA THR A 138 -12.04 -23.33 19.35
C THR A 138 -11.55 -22.73 18.03
N PHE A 139 -11.83 -23.45 16.94
CA PHE A 139 -11.78 -22.89 15.60
C PHE A 139 -13.20 -22.50 15.18
N TYR A 140 -13.35 -21.28 14.68
CA TYR A 140 -14.61 -20.78 14.17
C TYR A 140 -14.60 -20.74 12.65
N GLU A 141 -15.70 -21.19 12.05
CA GLU A 141 -15.92 -21.09 10.62
C GLU A 141 -16.53 -19.72 10.29
N ASN A 142 -16.40 -19.30 9.04
CA ASN A 142 -17.13 -18.13 8.57
C ASN A 142 -18.65 -18.39 8.59
N ILE A 143 -19.42 -17.37 8.92
CA ILE A 143 -20.88 -17.47 8.94
C ILE A 143 -21.47 -17.55 7.53
N GLN A 144 -22.66 -18.14 7.41
CA GLN A 144 -23.39 -18.19 6.14
C GLN A 144 -23.93 -16.81 5.76
N ASP A 145 -24.24 -16.62 4.48
CA ASP A 145 -24.75 -15.34 3.97
C ASP A 145 -26.09 -14.92 4.58
N SER A 146 -26.93 -15.90 4.93
CA SER A 146 -28.19 -15.70 5.65
C SER A 146 -28.00 -15.26 7.10
N GLU A 147 -26.78 -15.38 7.64
CA GLU A 147 -26.44 -15.10 9.04
C GLU A 147 -25.75 -13.75 9.22
N PHE A 148 -25.51 -12.99 8.15
CA PHE A 148 -24.90 -11.66 8.27
C PHE A 148 -25.73 -10.74 9.16
N LEU A 149 -25.03 -9.96 9.98
CA LEU A 149 -25.67 -9.01 10.88
C LEU A 149 -25.49 -7.58 10.36
N PRO A 150 -26.47 -6.69 10.57
CA PRO A 150 -26.26 -5.26 10.44
C PRO A 150 -25.26 -4.78 11.50
N LEU A 151 -24.13 -4.28 11.01
CA LEU A 151 -22.99 -3.84 11.81
C LEU A 151 -22.72 -2.35 11.56
N SER A 152 -22.31 -1.64 12.59
CA SER A 152 -21.68 -0.33 12.42
C SER A 152 -20.65 -0.05 13.50
N PHE A 153 -19.70 0.82 13.18
CA PHE A 153 -18.81 1.39 14.17
C PHE A 153 -18.40 2.82 13.87
N VAL A 154 -18.01 3.52 14.94
CA VAL A 154 -17.29 4.80 14.88
C VAL A 154 -15.96 4.63 15.60
N LEU A 155 -14.86 4.71 14.87
CA LEU A 155 -13.52 4.74 15.45
C LEU A 155 -13.14 6.19 15.73
N ARG A 156 -12.73 6.48 16.96
CA ARG A 156 -12.25 7.80 17.37
C ARG A 156 -10.82 7.73 17.84
N ARG A 157 -10.06 8.77 17.52
CA ARG A 157 -8.70 8.99 18.02
C ARG A 157 -8.66 10.27 18.82
N LYS A 158 -8.32 10.17 20.11
CA LYS A 158 -8.33 11.29 21.07
C LYS A 158 -9.68 12.03 21.03
N GLY A 159 -10.78 11.29 21.04
CA GLY A 159 -12.15 11.81 21.00
C GLY A 159 -12.68 12.25 19.63
N ARG A 160 -11.80 12.52 18.65
CA ARG A 160 -12.20 12.94 17.29
C ARG A 160 -12.50 11.72 16.43
N VAL A 161 -13.58 11.78 15.66
CA VAL A 161 -13.94 10.72 14.70
C VAL A 161 -12.83 10.58 13.67
N LEU A 162 -12.37 9.35 13.47
CA LEU A 162 -11.38 8.97 12.45
C LEU A 162 -12.03 8.20 11.31
N LEU A 163 -12.89 7.22 11.64
CA LEU A 163 -13.60 6.37 10.67
C LEU A 163 -15.04 6.14 11.14
N ARG A 164 -15.94 5.96 10.17
CA ARG A 164 -17.31 5.47 10.36
C ARG A 164 -17.58 4.44 9.28
N ARG A 165 -18.19 3.32 9.65
CA ARG A 165 -18.65 2.32 8.69
C ARG A 165 -19.93 1.68 9.20
N GLU A 166 -20.83 1.39 8.27
CA GLU A 166 -22.08 0.65 8.52
C GLU A 166 -22.37 -0.23 7.30
N ALA A 167 -22.66 -1.51 7.54
CA ALA A 167 -23.16 -2.45 6.54
C ALA A 167 -23.67 -3.73 7.21
N THR A 168 -24.55 -4.46 6.53
CA THR A 168 -24.79 -5.88 6.84
C THR A 168 -23.59 -6.68 6.35
N HIS A 169 -22.86 -7.33 7.26
CA HIS A 169 -21.57 -7.95 6.94
C HIS A 169 -21.19 -9.05 7.95
N TRP A 170 -20.29 -9.95 7.55
CA TRP A 170 -19.63 -10.91 8.46
C TRP A 170 -18.36 -10.33 9.07
N TRP A 171 -17.55 -9.64 8.26
CA TRP A 171 -16.32 -8.94 8.68
C TRP A 171 -16.28 -7.47 8.24
N LEU A 172 -16.76 -6.57 9.10
CA LEU A 172 -16.84 -5.13 8.84
C LEU A 172 -15.56 -4.42 9.30
N THR A 173 -14.74 -3.94 8.35
CA THR A 173 -13.45 -3.27 8.61
C THR A 173 -13.35 -1.85 8.04
N ALA A 174 -12.52 -0.99 8.62
CA ALA A 174 -12.09 0.23 7.94
C ALA A 174 -10.69 0.62 8.39
N PHE A 175 -9.85 1.06 7.44
CA PHE A 175 -8.45 1.39 7.67
C PHE A 175 -8.09 2.75 7.06
N LYS A 176 -7.58 3.66 7.89
CA LYS A 176 -7.09 4.98 7.47
C LYS A 176 -5.60 4.91 7.16
N LEU A 177 -5.25 5.07 5.89
CA LEU A 177 -3.86 5.03 5.41
C LEU A 177 -3.02 6.21 5.94
N GLY A 178 -1.74 5.94 6.17
CA GLY A 178 -0.75 6.92 6.62
C GLY A 178 -1.02 7.44 8.03
N THR A 179 -1.91 6.82 8.80
CA THR A 179 -2.30 7.32 10.12
C THR A 179 -1.67 6.46 11.20
N PHE A 180 -0.79 7.07 12.00
CA PHE A 180 -0.21 6.44 13.18
C PHE A 180 -1.02 6.75 14.44
N SER A 181 -1.38 5.72 15.22
CA SER A 181 -2.12 5.83 16.46
C SER A 181 -1.50 4.99 17.58
N LYS A 182 -1.62 5.48 18.81
CA LYS A 182 -1.37 4.65 20.01
C LYS A 182 -2.70 4.03 20.43
N LEU A 183 -2.72 2.74 20.78
CA LEU A 183 -3.95 2.00 21.10
C LEU A 183 -4.79 2.70 22.18
N ARG A 184 -4.15 3.14 23.27
CA ARG A 184 -4.80 3.91 24.36
C ARG A 184 -5.49 5.21 23.94
N THR A 185 -5.22 5.71 22.73
CA THR A 185 -5.87 6.91 22.20
C THR A 185 -7.07 6.60 21.34
N LEU A 186 -7.32 5.32 21.04
CA LEU A 186 -8.40 4.83 20.22
C LEU A 186 -9.57 4.36 21.07
N THR A 187 -10.77 4.76 20.67
CA THR A 187 -12.03 4.26 21.23
C THR A 187 -12.95 3.90 20.07
N MET A 188 -13.63 2.78 20.16
CA MET A 188 -14.59 2.32 19.18
C MET A 188 -15.99 2.31 19.80
N ASP A 189 -16.94 2.96 19.12
CA ASP A 189 -18.37 2.80 19.39
C ASP A 189 -18.89 1.78 18.38
N ALA A 190 -19.18 0.55 18.80
CA ALA A 190 -19.68 -0.52 17.94
C ALA A 190 -21.19 -0.69 18.12
N SER A 191 -21.87 -1.16 17.08
CA SER A 191 -23.31 -1.42 17.08
C SER A 191 -23.60 -2.66 16.27
N ILE A 192 -24.33 -3.61 16.87
CA ILE A 192 -24.68 -4.89 16.26
C ILE A 192 -26.19 -5.10 16.42
N SER A 193 -26.88 -5.42 15.32
CA SER A 193 -28.30 -5.77 15.35
C SER A 193 -28.46 -7.28 15.16
N PHE A 194 -29.16 -7.92 16.09
CA PHE A 194 -29.39 -9.37 16.10
C PHE A 194 -30.76 -9.73 15.49
N PRO A 195 -30.89 -10.93 14.90
CA PRO A 195 -32.13 -11.36 14.24
C PRO A 195 -33.30 -11.48 15.22
N ASP A 196 -33.04 -11.92 16.45
CA ASP A 196 -34.06 -12.06 17.48
C ASP A 196 -33.55 -11.69 18.89
N ALA A 197 -34.49 -11.63 19.82
CA ALA A 197 -34.20 -11.28 21.21
C ALA A 197 -33.36 -12.36 21.93
N LYS A 198 -33.41 -13.62 21.49
CA LYS A 198 -32.67 -14.73 22.10
C LYS A 198 -31.18 -14.62 21.79
N MET A 199 -30.81 -14.36 20.53
CA MET A 199 -29.41 -14.15 20.14
C MET A 199 -28.85 -12.87 20.76
N CYS A 200 -29.65 -11.80 20.78
CA CYS A 200 -29.29 -10.55 21.46
C CYS A 200 -28.98 -10.79 22.94
N ALA A 201 -29.86 -11.52 23.65
CA ALA A 201 -29.66 -11.84 25.06
C ALA A 201 -28.43 -12.74 25.28
N ALA A 202 -28.18 -13.72 24.41
CA ALA A 202 -27.01 -14.59 24.49
C ALA A 202 -25.70 -13.78 24.32
N PHE A 203 -25.65 -12.88 23.35
CA PHE A 203 -24.50 -11.99 23.16
C PHE A 203 -24.29 -11.04 24.35
N VAL A 204 -25.37 -10.49 24.92
CA VAL A 204 -25.28 -9.69 26.15
C VAL A 204 -24.76 -10.51 27.33
N GLY A 205 -25.13 -11.80 27.42
CA GLY A 205 -24.55 -12.75 28.37
C GLY A 205 -23.04 -12.86 28.19
N GLY A 206 -22.58 -13.09 26.96
CA GLY A 206 -21.15 -13.13 26.61
C GLY A 206 -20.41 -11.85 26.99
N LEU A 207 -20.99 -10.67 26.72
CA LEU A 207 -20.41 -9.38 27.14
C LEU A 207 -20.20 -9.31 28.67
N ILE A 208 -21.21 -9.71 29.44
CA ILE A 208 -21.14 -9.70 30.90
C ILE A 208 -20.07 -10.68 31.41
N GLU A 209 -20.00 -11.87 30.83
CA GLU A 209 -18.99 -12.89 31.15
C GLU A 209 -17.57 -12.40 30.85
N THR A 210 -17.36 -11.70 29.73
CA THR A 210 -16.08 -11.05 29.41
C THR A 210 -15.72 -9.92 30.39
N GLY A 211 -16.70 -9.33 31.09
CA GLY A 211 -16.48 -8.33 32.14
C GLY A 211 -17.11 -6.95 31.87
N TYR A 212 -17.89 -6.80 30.79
CA TYR A 212 -18.54 -5.53 30.46
C TYR A 212 -19.63 -5.17 31.49
N ARG A 213 -19.65 -3.89 31.88
CA ARG A 213 -20.67 -3.36 32.80
C ARG A 213 -21.78 -2.62 32.05
N ARG A 214 -22.94 -2.45 32.69
CA ARG A 214 -24.13 -1.77 32.13
C ARG A 214 -23.91 -0.33 31.62
N ARG A 215 -22.80 0.32 31.98
CA ARG A 215 -22.43 1.66 31.49
C ARG A 215 -21.63 1.63 30.18
N GLU A 216 -21.10 0.47 29.81
CA GLU A 216 -20.20 0.25 28.68
C GLU A 216 -20.94 -0.28 27.45
N TYR A 217 -22.19 -0.71 27.61
CA TYR A 217 -23.07 -1.08 26.50
C TYR A 217 -24.51 -0.67 26.76
N LYS A 218 -25.32 -0.59 25.70
CA LYS A 218 -26.76 -0.32 25.76
C LYS A 218 -27.50 -1.27 24.83
N VAL A 219 -28.66 -1.76 25.27
CA VAL A 219 -29.53 -2.63 24.47
C VAL A 219 -30.79 -1.85 24.08
N ARG A 220 -31.17 -1.89 22.80
CA ARG A 220 -32.36 -1.23 22.25
C ARG A 220 -33.05 -2.19 21.27
N GLY A 221 -34.15 -2.81 21.70
CA GLY A 221 -34.72 -3.94 20.96
C GLY A 221 -33.68 -5.06 20.82
N ASN A 222 -33.42 -5.52 19.60
CA ASN A 222 -32.38 -6.51 19.31
C ASN A 222 -31.03 -5.90 18.93
N ARG A 223 -30.82 -4.60 19.17
CA ARG A 223 -29.57 -3.91 18.86
C ARG A 223 -28.75 -3.64 20.12
N VAL A 224 -27.47 -3.94 20.06
CA VAL A 224 -26.50 -3.71 21.16
C VAL A 224 -25.48 -2.68 20.70
N ASP A 225 -25.39 -1.56 21.43
CA ASP A 225 -24.35 -0.54 21.30
C ASP A 225 -23.26 -0.80 22.34
N ILE A 226 -21.99 -0.84 21.94
CA ILE A 226 -20.84 -1.13 22.81
C ILE A 226 -19.83 0.02 22.74
N ARG A 227 -19.34 0.46 23.90
CA ARG A 227 -18.28 1.45 24.03
C ARG A 227 -16.96 0.74 24.33
N PHE A 228 -16.26 0.34 23.28
CA PHE A 228 -14.97 -0.36 23.41
C PHE A 228 -13.81 0.64 23.56
N THR A 229 -13.39 0.86 24.81
CA THR A 229 -12.26 1.75 25.15
C THR A 229 -10.99 0.99 25.51
N LYS A 230 -11.11 0.07 26.47
CA LYS A 230 -10.03 -0.78 26.97
C LYS A 230 -10.55 -2.22 26.88
N PRO A 231 -9.73 -3.18 26.44
CA PRO A 231 -10.13 -4.58 26.46
C PRO A 231 -10.39 -5.07 27.88
N HIS A 232 -11.43 -5.88 28.02
CA HIS A 232 -11.71 -6.64 29.23
C HIS A 232 -11.12 -8.05 29.15
N SER A 233 -11.05 -8.62 27.95
CA SER A 233 -10.36 -9.87 27.61
C SER A 233 -8.84 -9.76 27.64
N ASP A 234 -8.20 -10.91 27.84
CA ASP A 234 -6.76 -11.05 27.68
C ASP A 234 -6.35 -10.76 26.25
N GLN A 235 -5.27 -9.98 26.12
CA GLN A 235 -4.72 -9.62 24.83
C GLN A 235 -3.74 -10.69 24.36
N PRO A 236 -3.49 -10.80 23.04
CA PRO A 236 -2.61 -11.83 22.51
C PRO A 236 -1.28 -11.88 23.26
N ALA A 237 -0.89 -13.05 23.75
CA ALA A 237 0.27 -13.26 24.60
C ALA A 237 1.59 -12.89 23.89
N SER A 238 1.64 -13.14 22.59
CA SER A 238 2.68 -12.67 21.65
C SER A 238 2.90 -11.16 21.67
N ARG A 239 1.92 -10.37 22.14
CA ARG A 239 2.02 -8.91 22.31
C ARG A 239 2.86 -8.55 23.54
N ASN A 240 4.12 -9.00 23.59
CA ASN A 240 5.11 -8.53 24.54
C ASN A 240 5.25 -7.00 24.42
N LYS A 241 5.19 -6.28 25.54
CA LYS A 241 5.27 -4.79 25.58
C LYS A 241 6.51 -4.26 24.86
N LEU A 242 7.64 -4.97 24.93
CA LEU A 242 8.88 -4.55 24.26
C LEU A 242 8.75 -4.69 22.74
N GLN A 243 8.36 -5.86 22.24
CA GLN A 243 8.16 -6.13 20.82
C GLN A 243 7.11 -5.20 20.22
N ALA A 244 5.95 -5.05 20.87
CA ALA A 244 4.91 -4.11 20.45
C ALA A 244 5.41 -2.67 20.40
N GLY A 245 6.33 -2.29 21.31
CA GLY A 245 7.00 -1.00 21.29
C GLY A 245 7.93 -0.81 20.10
N ILE A 246 8.67 -1.85 19.70
CA ILE A 246 9.53 -1.85 18.50
C ILE A 246 8.69 -1.74 17.23
N VAL A 247 7.70 -2.62 17.07
CA VAL A 247 6.76 -2.61 15.93
C VAL A 247 6.09 -1.24 15.79
N GLN A 248 5.61 -0.65 16.89
CA GLN A 248 4.99 0.68 16.85
C GLN A 248 5.97 1.81 16.51
N LYS A 249 7.28 1.68 16.82
CA LYS A 249 8.29 2.64 16.35
C LYS A 249 8.46 2.54 14.84
N VAL A 250 8.52 1.33 14.29
CA VAL A 250 8.59 1.07 12.85
C VAL A 250 7.34 1.62 12.15
N ASN A 251 6.14 1.26 12.61
CA ASN A 251 4.87 1.77 12.07
C ASN A 251 4.81 3.31 12.08
N LYS A 252 5.27 3.94 13.17
CA LYS A 252 5.34 5.40 13.26
C LYS A 252 6.33 6.00 12.26
N SER A 253 7.48 5.36 12.07
CA SER A 253 8.49 5.78 11.10
C SER A 253 7.94 5.67 9.67
N ASN A 254 7.33 4.53 9.34
CA ASN A 254 6.77 4.26 8.02
C ASN A 254 5.61 5.22 7.70
N CYS A 255 4.73 5.51 8.66
CA CYS A 255 3.70 6.54 8.51
C CYS A 255 4.30 7.92 8.21
N ARG A 256 5.40 8.30 8.88
CA ARG A 256 6.08 9.58 8.64
C ARG A 256 6.74 9.61 7.26
N LEU A 257 7.40 8.52 6.87
CA LEU A 257 8.02 8.39 5.56
C LEU A 257 6.98 8.50 4.45
N TYR A 258 5.88 7.74 4.54
CA TYR A 258 4.76 7.82 3.61
C TYR A 258 4.23 9.25 3.48
N LYS A 259 3.96 9.93 4.61
CA LYS A 259 3.48 11.32 4.59
C LYS A 259 4.48 12.29 3.97
N LYS A 260 5.78 12.13 4.25
CA LYS A 260 6.83 13.00 3.72
C LYS A 260 6.99 12.79 2.21
N ALA A 261 7.04 11.53 1.78
CA ALA A 261 7.20 11.16 0.37
C ALA A 261 6.02 11.62 -0.50
N THR A 262 4.83 11.69 0.09
CA THR A 262 3.58 12.00 -0.62
C THR A 262 3.00 13.38 -0.25
N ALA A 263 3.76 14.22 0.45
CA ALA A 263 3.30 15.50 1.00
C ALA A 263 2.77 16.51 -0.04
N ARG A 264 3.13 16.31 -1.31
CA ARG A 264 2.68 17.16 -2.43
C ARG A 264 1.21 16.94 -2.81
N TYR A 265 0.60 15.84 -2.36
CA TYR A 265 -0.77 15.47 -2.73
C TYR A 265 -1.66 15.45 -1.48
N SER A 266 -2.90 15.91 -1.64
CA SER A 266 -3.86 16.01 -0.53
C SER A 266 -4.61 14.70 -0.31
N ASP A 267 -5.21 14.14 -1.35
CA ASP A 267 -6.04 12.93 -1.28
C ASP A 267 -5.23 11.65 -1.46
N THR A 268 -5.77 10.54 -0.93
CA THR A 268 -5.08 9.24 -0.91
C THR A 268 -4.88 8.64 -2.30
N LEU A 269 -5.81 8.87 -3.23
CA LEU A 269 -5.69 8.33 -4.60
C LEU A 269 -4.48 8.93 -5.31
N ASP A 270 -4.30 10.25 -5.27
CA ASP A 270 -3.12 10.90 -5.88
C ASP A 270 -1.80 10.46 -5.23
N LYS A 271 -1.81 10.25 -3.91
CA LYS A 271 -0.63 9.73 -3.20
C LYS A 271 -0.26 8.34 -3.69
N LEU A 272 -1.24 7.46 -3.89
CA LEU A 272 -1.00 6.09 -4.31
C LEU A 272 -0.68 5.99 -5.79
N GLU A 273 -1.34 6.77 -6.64
CA GLU A 273 -1.01 6.86 -8.07
C GLU A 273 0.42 7.41 -8.25
N TYR A 274 0.81 8.41 -7.46
CA TYR A 274 2.18 8.90 -7.42
C TYR A 274 3.18 7.81 -7.01
N LEU A 275 2.90 7.05 -5.95
CA LEU A 275 3.77 5.97 -5.49
C LEU A 275 3.89 4.86 -6.55
N LYS A 276 2.76 4.48 -7.17
CA LYS A 276 2.72 3.51 -8.28
C LYS A 276 3.55 3.98 -9.46
N ASN A 277 3.47 5.26 -9.83
CA ASN A 277 4.26 5.81 -10.93
C ASN A 277 5.74 5.97 -10.56
N ALA A 278 6.05 6.43 -9.35
CA ALA A 278 7.43 6.70 -8.92
C ALA A 278 8.21 5.41 -8.67
N MET A 279 7.55 4.39 -8.10
CA MET A 279 8.16 3.16 -7.60
C MET A 279 7.24 1.94 -7.87
N PRO A 280 6.93 1.62 -9.14
CA PRO A 280 5.95 0.58 -9.49
C PRO A 280 6.32 -0.79 -8.94
N GLU A 281 7.59 -1.16 -8.96
CA GLU A 281 8.05 -2.47 -8.47
C GLU A 281 7.83 -2.61 -6.96
N VAL A 282 8.03 -1.52 -6.22
CA VAL A 282 7.79 -1.47 -4.77
C VAL A 282 6.30 -1.43 -4.46
N TYR A 283 5.52 -0.67 -5.25
CA TYR A 283 4.06 -0.65 -5.13
C TYR A 283 3.47 -2.05 -5.35
N GLU A 284 3.88 -2.74 -6.40
CA GLU A 284 3.47 -4.11 -6.70
C GLU A 284 3.86 -5.08 -5.58
N LEU A 285 5.08 -4.97 -5.04
CA LEU A 285 5.50 -5.76 -3.88
C LEU A 285 4.59 -5.51 -2.68
N PHE A 286 4.23 -4.26 -2.39
CA PHE A 286 3.32 -3.93 -1.29
C PHE A 286 1.91 -4.47 -1.52
N VAL A 287 1.32 -4.25 -2.69
CA VAL A 287 -0.02 -4.78 -3.02
C VAL A 287 -0.03 -6.30 -2.95
N LYS A 288 1.01 -6.98 -3.46
CA LYS A 288 1.16 -8.43 -3.36
C LYS A 288 1.44 -8.91 -1.93
N SER A 289 2.09 -8.10 -1.09
CA SER A 289 2.27 -8.44 0.33
C SER A 289 0.94 -8.38 1.10
N LEU A 290 -0.01 -7.52 0.70
CA LEU A 290 -1.39 -7.57 1.20
C LEU A 290 -2.12 -8.84 0.73
N TYR A 291 -1.77 -9.35 -0.46
CA TYR A 291 -2.25 -10.62 -0.99
C TYR A 291 -1.62 -11.83 -0.30
N ALA A 292 -0.51 -11.67 0.45
CA ALA A 292 0.29 -12.79 0.91
C ALA A 292 -0.56 -13.73 1.78
N LYS A 293 -1.09 -14.75 1.10
CA LYS A 293 -1.59 -15.99 1.66
C LYS A 293 -0.61 -16.54 2.68
N GLY A 294 0.68 -16.18 2.63
CA GLY A 294 1.73 -16.52 3.60
C GLY A 294 1.33 -16.43 5.08
N VAL A 295 0.52 -15.44 5.48
CA VAL A 295 -0.01 -15.38 6.87
C VAL A 295 -0.87 -16.60 7.18
N TYR A 296 -1.80 -16.93 6.27
CA TYR A 296 -2.74 -18.03 6.42
C TYR A 296 -2.15 -19.38 5.97
N ALA A 297 -1.12 -19.37 5.12
CA ALA A 297 -0.37 -20.55 4.71
C ALA A 297 0.45 -21.13 5.86
N ALA A 298 0.87 -20.29 6.81
CA ALA A 298 1.40 -20.75 8.10
C ALA A 298 0.35 -21.55 8.91
N PHE A 299 -0.94 -21.35 8.62
CA PHE A 299 -2.08 -21.99 9.29
C PHE A 299 -2.85 -22.96 8.38
N ASP A 300 -2.40 -23.25 7.16
CA ASP A 300 -3.07 -24.15 6.22
C ASP A 300 -3.30 -25.55 6.82
N TRP A 301 -2.40 -25.97 7.71
CA TRP A 301 -2.50 -27.23 8.45
C TRP A 301 -3.78 -27.35 9.29
N ILE A 302 -4.37 -26.24 9.74
CA ILE A 302 -5.66 -26.23 10.46
C ILE A 302 -6.77 -26.71 9.53
N ARG A 303 -6.76 -26.26 8.27
CA ARG A 303 -7.75 -26.67 7.27
C ARG A 303 -7.64 -28.17 6.96
N ASP A 304 -6.42 -28.69 6.89
CA ASP A 304 -6.19 -30.12 6.64
C ASP A 304 -6.74 -31.01 7.76
N ILE A 305 -6.78 -30.51 9.00
CA ILE A 305 -7.39 -31.21 10.15
C ILE A 305 -8.91 -31.14 10.12
N ILE A 306 -9.47 -29.96 9.83
CA ILE A 306 -10.92 -29.73 9.86
C ILE A 306 -11.61 -30.39 8.66
N TYR A 307 -10.95 -30.35 7.50
CA TYR A 307 -11.46 -30.90 6.25
C TYR A 307 -10.49 -31.95 5.67
N PRO A 308 -10.33 -33.12 6.34
CA PRO A 308 -9.35 -34.14 5.96
C PRO A 308 -9.62 -34.78 4.57
N HIS A 309 -10.77 -34.48 3.96
CA HIS A 309 -11.20 -35.02 2.67
C HIS A 309 -11.85 -33.95 1.77
N HIS A 310 -11.12 -32.90 1.41
CA HIS A 310 -11.42 -32.19 0.17
C HIS A 310 -10.43 -32.61 -0.91
N PRO A 311 -10.84 -33.33 -1.97
CA PRO A 311 -10.03 -33.36 -3.17
C PRO A 311 -9.82 -31.91 -3.58
N VAL A 312 -8.56 -31.49 -3.71
CA VAL A 312 -8.21 -30.22 -4.32
C VAL A 312 -9.06 -30.12 -5.60
N PRO A 313 -9.96 -29.14 -5.73
CA PRO A 313 -10.70 -28.96 -6.97
C PRO A 313 -9.66 -28.94 -8.09
N PRO A 314 -9.76 -29.81 -9.11
CA PRO A 314 -8.75 -29.83 -10.16
C PRO A 314 -8.61 -28.40 -10.66
N VAL A 315 -7.39 -27.86 -10.58
CA VAL A 315 -7.07 -26.57 -11.16
C VAL A 315 -7.65 -26.61 -12.57
N PRO A 316 -8.63 -25.76 -12.92
CA PRO A 316 -9.21 -25.79 -14.25
C PRO A 316 -8.05 -25.75 -15.23
N PRO A 317 -7.96 -26.71 -16.18
CA PRO A 317 -6.89 -26.67 -17.16
C PRO A 317 -6.89 -25.29 -17.76
N LYS A 318 -5.72 -24.64 -17.78
CA LYS A 318 -5.57 -23.34 -18.42
C LYS A 318 -6.26 -23.45 -19.78
N PRO A 319 -7.27 -22.60 -20.09
CA PRO A 319 -7.94 -22.70 -21.36
C PRO A 319 -6.85 -22.69 -22.44
N PRO A 320 -6.90 -23.62 -23.42
CA PRO A 320 -5.92 -23.65 -24.47
C PRO A 320 -5.86 -22.25 -25.07
N TYR A 321 -4.63 -21.74 -25.22
CA TYR A 321 -4.45 -20.45 -25.87
C TYR A 321 -5.23 -20.48 -27.18
N PRO A 322 -6.14 -19.52 -27.42
CA PRO A 322 -6.82 -19.46 -28.71
C PRO A 322 -5.72 -19.44 -29.78
N PRO A 323 -5.88 -20.22 -30.87
CA PRO A 323 -4.91 -20.21 -31.95
C PRO A 323 -4.70 -18.76 -32.36
N VAL A 324 -3.43 -18.34 -32.38
CA VAL A 324 -3.05 -16.99 -32.80
C VAL A 324 -3.68 -16.77 -34.17
N PRO A 325 -4.62 -15.82 -34.31
CA PRO A 325 -5.23 -15.54 -35.60
C PRO A 325 -4.11 -15.22 -36.60
N PRO A 326 -4.17 -15.73 -37.84
CA PRO A 326 -3.21 -15.33 -38.85
C PRO A 326 -3.22 -13.81 -38.94
N CYS A 327 -2.03 -13.20 -38.90
CA CYS A 327 -1.89 -11.76 -38.99
C CYS A 327 -2.72 -11.26 -40.17
N PRO A 328 -3.63 -10.28 -39.97
CA PRO A 328 -4.37 -9.71 -41.07
C PRO A 328 -3.37 -9.18 -42.11
N PRO A 329 -3.62 -9.39 -43.42
CA PRO A 329 -2.75 -8.87 -44.45
C PRO A 329 -2.57 -7.38 -44.24
N LYS A 330 -1.30 -6.95 -44.27
CA LYS A 330 -0.93 -5.55 -44.08
C LYS A 330 -1.77 -4.70 -45.05
N PRO A 331 -2.54 -3.70 -44.56
CA PRO A 331 -3.25 -2.80 -45.45
C PRO A 331 -2.27 -2.18 -46.45
N PRO A 332 -2.67 -1.98 -47.71
CA PRO A 332 -1.87 -1.17 -48.64
C PRO A 332 -1.59 0.18 -47.98
N CYS A 333 -0.33 0.62 -48.04
CA CYS A 333 0.02 1.94 -47.54
C CYS A 333 -0.92 2.99 -48.16
N PRO A 334 -1.57 3.85 -47.37
CA PRO A 334 -2.38 4.91 -47.95
C PRO A 334 -1.47 5.80 -48.83
N PRO A 335 -1.96 6.27 -49.98
CA PRO A 335 -1.20 7.19 -50.80
C PRO A 335 -0.85 8.41 -49.95
N THR A 336 0.42 8.81 -50.00
CA THR A 336 0.92 10.00 -49.31
C THR A 336 0.08 11.20 -49.75
N PRO A 337 -0.59 11.91 -48.83
CA PRO A 337 -1.32 13.12 -49.20
C PRO A 337 -0.33 14.15 -49.74
N PRO A 338 -0.70 14.93 -50.76
CA PRO A 338 0.14 15.99 -51.27
C PRO A 338 0.44 16.99 -50.14
N CYS A 339 1.69 17.43 -50.09
CA CYS A 339 2.13 18.39 -49.08
C CYS A 339 1.24 19.64 -49.13
N PRO A 340 0.72 20.12 -47.98
CA PRO A 340 -0.06 21.36 -47.97
C PRO A 340 0.82 22.51 -48.46
N PRO A 341 0.25 23.46 -49.23
CA PRO A 341 0.99 24.62 -49.70
C PRO A 341 1.51 25.41 -48.49
N LYS A 342 2.79 25.78 -48.58
CA LYS A 342 3.50 26.53 -47.54
C LYS A 342 2.72 27.84 -47.27
N PRO A 343 2.32 28.12 -46.00
CA PRO A 343 1.61 29.37 -45.72
C PRO A 343 2.48 30.58 -46.06
N PRO A 344 1.88 31.71 -46.48
CA PRO A 344 2.62 32.93 -46.76
C PRO A 344 3.38 33.38 -45.51
N CYS A 345 4.58 33.91 -45.72
CA CYS A 345 5.35 34.49 -44.62
C CYS A 345 4.52 35.63 -43.98
N PRO A 346 4.46 35.70 -42.64
CA PRO A 346 3.80 36.82 -41.98
C PRO A 346 4.50 38.12 -42.37
N PRO A 347 3.75 39.23 -42.55
CA PRO A 347 4.35 40.53 -42.82
C PRO A 347 5.26 40.92 -41.65
N MET A 348 6.43 41.51 -41.97
CA MET A 348 7.36 41.98 -40.94
C MET A 348 6.64 42.95 -39.99
N PRO A 349 6.85 42.84 -38.67
CA PRO A 349 6.32 43.80 -37.73
C PRO A 349 6.92 45.18 -38.01
N THR A 350 6.07 46.20 -38.06
CA THR A 350 6.46 47.60 -38.11
C THR A 350 7.26 47.95 -36.85
N CYS A 351 8.33 48.72 -37.02
CA CYS A 351 9.14 49.21 -35.91
C CYS A 351 8.26 50.01 -34.93
N PRO A 352 8.46 49.87 -33.61
CA PRO A 352 7.76 50.72 -32.65
C PRO A 352 8.14 52.18 -32.89
N LEU A 353 7.13 53.06 -32.91
CA LEU A 353 7.34 54.50 -32.83
C LEU A 353 8.02 54.83 -31.48
N GLU A 354 9.04 55.69 -31.53
CA GLU A 354 9.73 56.22 -30.36
C GLU A 354 8.74 56.85 -29.36
N PRO A 355 8.89 56.60 -28.04
CA PRO A 355 8.11 57.31 -27.05
C PRO A 355 8.60 58.76 -26.93
N THR A 356 7.68 59.70 -27.11
CA THR A 356 7.86 61.12 -26.79
C THR A 356 8.16 61.30 -25.29
N CYS A 357 9.20 62.07 -24.98
CA CYS A 357 9.56 62.43 -23.61
C CYS A 357 8.49 63.32 -22.94
N PRO A 358 8.16 63.12 -21.65
CA PRO A 358 7.36 64.08 -20.89
C PRO A 358 8.22 65.28 -20.43
N PRO A 359 7.61 66.46 -20.19
CA PRO A 359 8.34 67.66 -19.82
C PRO A 359 8.83 67.61 -18.37
N VAL A 360 9.98 68.25 -18.16
CA VAL A 360 10.72 68.36 -16.90
C VAL A 360 9.97 69.21 -15.89
N SER A 361 9.80 68.73 -14.65
CA SER A 361 9.49 69.59 -13.50
C SER A 361 10.45 69.35 -12.33
N ALA A 362 11.11 70.44 -11.94
CA ALA A 362 11.62 70.80 -10.62
C ALA A 362 12.64 69.90 -9.88
N CYS A 363 13.85 70.46 -9.72
CA CYS A 363 14.98 70.04 -8.89
C CYS A 363 14.65 70.01 -7.37
N LEU A 364 15.30 69.23 -6.49
CA LEU A 364 16.64 69.37 -5.83
C LEU A 364 16.70 68.32 -4.65
N PRO A 365 17.82 68.06 -3.92
CA PRO A 365 19.18 67.66 -4.36
C PRO A 365 19.96 66.68 -3.39
N LEU A 366 21.21 66.32 -3.77
CA LEU A 366 22.38 65.85 -2.96
C LEU A 366 22.42 64.37 -2.48
N LEU A 367 23.52 63.59 -2.45
CA LEU A 367 24.99 63.70 -2.66
C LEU A 367 25.45 62.41 -3.42
N GLY A 368 26.46 62.32 -4.30
CA GLY A 368 27.86 62.71 -4.19
C GLY A 368 28.76 61.45 -4.30
N CYS A 369 29.22 61.08 -5.50
CA CYS A 369 30.29 60.08 -5.74
C CYS A 369 31.26 60.58 -6.83
N PRO A 370 32.60 60.37 -6.71
CA PRO A 370 33.61 61.02 -7.55
C PRO A 370 33.89 60.27 -8.89
N PRO A 371 34.60 60.90 -9.86
CA PRO A 371 34.50 60.56 -11.28
C PRO A 371 35.56 59.55 -11.77
N LYS A 372 35.26 58.87 -12.90
CA LYS A 372 36.22 58.15 -13.75
C LYS A 372 36.44 58.91 -15.07
N PRO A 373 37.67 58.98 -15.60
CA PRO A 373 37.96 59.74 -16.83
C PRO A 373 37.69 58.95 -18.11
N SER A 374 37.47 59.73 -19.16
CA SER A 374 37.00 59.48 -20.53
C SER A 374 37.92 58.66 -21.44
N ARG A 375 37.29 57.96 -22.40
CA ARG A 375 37.89 57.30 -23.57
C ARG A 375 37.75 58.20 -24.82
N PRO A 376 38.74 58.30 -25.73
CA PRO A 376 38.54 58.89 -27.05
C PRO A 376 38.29 57.85 -28.15
N ALA A 377 37.81 58.37 -29.30
CA ALA A 377 37.04 57.75 -30.37
C ALA A 377 37.80 56.91 -31.41
N MET A 378 37.03 56.14 -32.19
CA MET A 378 37.40 55.43 -33.43
C MET A 378 37.27 56.34 -34.67
N PRO A 379 37.89 55.93 -35.79
CA PRO A 379 37.31 56.10 -37.14
C PRO A 379 37.27 54.74 -37.90
N SER A 380 36.08 54.23 -38.25
CA SER A 380 35.42 54.29 -39.58
C SER A 380 36.02 53.41 -40.69
N CYS A 381 35.23 52.43 -41.17
CA CYS A 381 35.46 51.71 -42.44
C CYS A 381 34.27 51.95 -43.41
N PRO A 382 34.50 52.06 -44.73
CA PRO A 382 33.47 52.28 -45.74
C PRO A 382 32.90 50.96 -46.30
N ALA A 383 31.86 51.10 -47.12
CA ALA A 383 30.90 50.08 -47.52
C ALA A 383 31.02 49.60 -48.99
N VAL A 384 30.15 48.62 -49.32
CA VAL A 384 29.64 48.15 -50.64
C VAL A 384 30.66 47.29 -51.44
N SER A 385 30.36 46.19 -52.16
CA SER A 385 29.20 45.83 -52.98
C SER A 385 29.14 44.35 -53.43
N SER A 386 27.97 43.96 -53.95
CA SER A 386 27.69 43.03 -55.08
C SER A 386 27.82 41.48 -54.95
N PHE A 387 26.67 40.82 -55.16
CA PHE A 387 26.43 39.43 -55.63
C PHE A 387 26.78 39.26 -57.14
N PRO A 388 27.01 38.05 -57.71
CA PRO A 388 25.92 37.14 -58.14
C PRO A 388 26.19 35.61 -58.08
N ASP A 389 25.14 34.87 -58.44
CA ASP A 389 24.83 33.43 -58.41
C ASP A 389 25.81 32.43 -59.07
N THR A 390 25.71 31.14 -58.70
CA THR A 390 25.33 30.03 -59.61
C THR A 390 25.20 28.66 -58.91
N SER A 391 24.28 27.88 -59.47
CA SER A 391 23.83 26.51 -59.15
C SER A 391 24.76 25.38 -59.66
N SER A 392 24.87 24.25 -58.92
CA SER A 392 24.80 22.87 -59.48
C SER A 392 25.14 21.78 -58.44
N CYS A 393 24.24 20.78 -58.30
CA CYS A 393 24.50 19.42 -57.79
C CYS A 393 24.88 18.52 -58.99
N PRO A 394 25.64 17.39 -58.85
CA PRO A 394 25.09 16.14 -58.31
C PRO A 394 26.10 15.16 -57.61
N THR A 395 25.64 13.92 -57.42
CA THR A 395 25.81 12.90 -56.36
C THR A 395 26.89 11.79 -56.46
N ARG A 396 27.28 11.25 -55.28
CA ARG A 396 27.63 9.83 -54.85
C ARG A 396 28.95 9.17 -55.37
N PRO A 397 29.45 8.00 -54.84
CA PRO A 397 28.95 7.01 -53.82
C PRO A 397 30.01 6.51 -52.75
N VAL A 398 29.61 5.97 -51.58
CA VAL A 398 29.46 4.55 -51.07
C VAL A 398 30.74 3.70 -50.87
N ASN A 399 30.98 3.19 -49.64
CA ASN A 399 31.17 1.74 -49.37
C ASN A 399 31.14 1.33 -47.88
N SER A 400 30.65 0.11 -47.70
CA SER A 400 30.24 -0.68 -46.53
C SER A 400 31.32 -1.67 -46.03
N LEU A 401 31.10 -2.31 -44.86
CA LEU A 401 31.17 -3.78 -44.66
C LEU A 401 30.77 -4.21 -43.22
N GLU A 402 30.04 -5.34 -43.16
CA GLU A 402 29.44 -6.05 -42.03
C GLU A 402 30.41 -7.03 -41.33
N GLN A 403 30.06 -7.54 -40.12
CA GLN A 403 29.79 -8.98 -39.88
C GLN A 403 29.41 -9.36 -38.42
N ASP A 404 28.58 -10.41 -38.34
CA ASP A 404 27.92 -11.11 -37.21
C ASP A 404 28.82 -11.81 -36.17
N TYR A 405 28.26 -12.16 -34.99
CA TYR A 405 28.04 -13.55 -34.52
C TYR A 405 27.39 -13.65 -33.10
N SER A 406 26.61 -14.73 -32.93
CA SER A 406 25.85 -15.20 -31.74
C SER A 406 26.67 -16.13 -30.82
N ALA A 407 26.35 -16.21 -29.51
CA ALA A 407 26.23 -17.46 -28.73
C ALA A 407 25.89 -17.26 -27.23
N GLU A 408 24.97 -18.09 -26.71
CA GLU A 408 24.64 -18.32 -25.30
C GLU A 408 25.66 -19.24 -24.59
N SER A 409 25.79 -19.17 -23.25
CA SER A 409 25.88 -20.37 -22.39
C SER A 409 25.79 -20.06 -20.88
N ARG A 410 25.17 -21.01 -20.17
CA ARG A 410 24.87 -21.09 -18.72
C ARG A 410 26.02 -21.70 -17.89
N CYS A 411 25.80 -21.67 -16.56
CA CYS A 411 26.38 -22.50 -15.47
C CYS A 411 27.52 -21.80 -14.70
N GLY A 412 27.59 -21.73 -13.36
CA GLY A 412 26.83 -22.29 -12.25
C GLY A 412 27.75 -22.44 -11.02
N ARG A 413 27.21 -22.24 -9.79
CA ARG A 413 27.79 -22.53 -8.44
C ARG A 413 28.93 -21.61 -7.96
N SER A 414 29.16 -21.33 -6.67
CA SER A 414 28.49 -21.45 -5.37
C SER A 414 29.47 -20.93 -4.30
N HIS A 415 28.98 -20.56 -3.10
CA HIS A 415 29.72 -20.33 -1.84
C HIS A 415 30.58 -19.05 -1.75
N SER A 416 30.76 -18.40 -0.61
CA SER A 416 30.03 -18.23 0.65
C SER A 416 30.87 -17.21 1.45
N ASP A 417 30.16 -16.37 2.20
CA ASP A 417 30.59 -15.66 3.40
C ASP A 417 31.53 -14.44 3.35
N LEU A 418 31.14 -13.51 4.24
CA LEU A 418 31.82 -12.34 4.80
C LEU A 418 31.68 -11.01 4.03
N CYS A 419 30.71 -10.19 4.45
CA CYS A 419 31.00 -9.09 5.39
C CYS A 419 29.76 -8.22 5.69
N HIS A 420 29.43 -8.14 6.97
CA HIS A 420 28.52 -7.16 7.55
C HIS A 420 29.08 -5.74 7.48
N SER A 421 28.23 -4.77 7.09
CA SER A 421 27.84 -3.60 7.92
C SER A 421 27.29 -2.49 7.02
N GLY A 422 25.96 -2.27 7.04
CA GLY A 422 25.35 -1.15 6.31
C GLY A 422 23.83 -1.18 6.06
N ASP A 423 23.15 -2.33 6.12
CA ASP A 423 21.80 -2.50 5.55
C ASP A 423 20.67 -2.91 6.52
N GLN A 424 20.77 -2.57 7.82
CA GLN A 424 19.84 -3.08 8.84
C GLN A 424 18.45 -2.40 8.90
N ALA A 425 18.14 -1.38 8.10
CA ALA A 425 16.86 -0.67 8.23
C ALA A 425 15.75 -1.13 7.27
N PHE A 426 16.10 -1.70 6.11
CA PHE A 426 15.13 -2.18 5.11
C PHE A 426 15.02 -3.71 5.08
N HIS A 427 16.08 -4.44 5.43
CA HIS A 427 16.04 -5.91 5.54
C HIS A 427 15.17 -6.41 6.70
N TYR A 428 15.10 -5.66 7.81
CA TYR A 428 14.34 -6.05 9.01
C TYR A 428 12.82 -6.14 8.81
N ALA A 429 12.26 -5.52 7.77
CA ALA A 429 10.82 -5.60 7.48
C ALA A 429 10.45 -6.75 6.52
N SER A 430 11.40 -7.26 5.73
CA SER A 430 11.16 -8.40 4.83
C SER A 430 11.68 -9.73 5.35
N GLU A 431 12.71 -9.75 6.22
CA GLU A 431 13.22 -11.00 6.81
C GLU A 431 12.32 -11.59 7.91
N TYR A 432 11.51 -10.79 8.59
CA TYR A 432 10.53 -11.31 9.57
C TYR A 432 9.25 -11.89 8.92
N ALA A 433 9.12 -11.79 7.60
CA ALA A 433 8.04 -12.38 6.83
C ALA A 433 8.53 -13.56 5.97
N HIS A 434 9.63 -14.21 6.34
CA HIS A 434 9.91 -15.56 5.83
C HIS A 434 8.97 -16.55 6.52
N GLU A 435 8.19 -17.29 5.73
CA GLU A 435 7.22 -18.30 6.20
C GLU A 435 7.82 -19.27 7.22
N ASP A 436 9.12 -19.58 7.12
CA ASP A 436 9.81 -20.52 7.99
C ASP A 436 10.10 -19.96 9.39
N HIS A 437 10.38 -18.66 9.54
CA HIS A 437 10.67 -18.06 10.85
C HIS A 437 9.39 -17.77 11.65
N VAL A 438 8.30 -17.40 10.95
CA VAL A 438 6.96 -17.31 11.55
C VAL A 438 6.45 -18.70 11.96
N ARG A 439 6.71 -19.74 11.14
CA ARG A 439 6.46 -21.14 11.52
C ARG A 439 7.24 -21.52 12.77
N GLU A 440 8.54 -21.27 12.84
CA GLU A 440 9.39 -21.66 13.97
C GLU A 440 8.97 -21.01 15.30
N ILE A 441 8.59 -19.72 15.28
CA ILE A 441 8.13 -18.99 16.47
C ILE A 441 6.71 -19.41 16.89
N LEU A 442 5.82 -19.73 15.95
CA LEU A 442 4.47 -20.23 16.28
C LEU A 442 4.48 -21.70 16.72
N MET A 443 5.51 -22.48 16.34
CA MET A 443 5.68 -23.89 16.72
C MET A 443 6.37 -24.07 18.08
N THR A 444 6.96 -23.00 18.64
CA THR A 444 7.48 -22.96 20.00
C THR A 444 6.43 -22.34 20.92
N GLY A 445 5.43 -23.14 21.31
CA GLY A 445 4.47 -22.75 22.34
C GLY A 445 5.16 -22.32 23.64
N PRO A 446 4.47 -21.60 24.55
CA PRO A 446 5.06 -21.18 25.81
C PRO A 446 5.47 -22.43 26.61
N GLN A 447 6.77 -22.68 26.73
CA GLN A 447 7.28 -23.62 27.72
C GLN A 447 7.09 -23.00 29.10
N ASP A 448 6.54 -23.81 30.00
CA ASP A 448 6.25 -23.49 31.38
C ASP A 448 7.42 -22.75 32.03
N ALA A 449 7.16 -21.53 32.48
CA ALA A 449 8.05 -20.81 33.38
C ALA A 449 8.00 -21.51 34.75
N GLU A 450 8.87 -22.51 34.91
CA GLU A 450 9.12 -23.17 36.18
C GLU A 450 9.61 -22.12 37.19
N LYS A 451 8.88 -22.04 38.31
CA LYS A 451 9.23 -21.24 39.48
C LYS A 451 10.65 -21.59 39.90
N THR A 452 11.57 -20.63 39.79
CA THR A 452 12.78 -20.64 40.61
C THR A 452 12.41 -19.94 41.90
N ASP A 453 12.20 -20.75 42.93
CA ASP A 453 12.00 -20.30 44.30
C ASP A 453 13.22 -19.52 44.79
N ILE A 454 12.91 -18.48 45.55
CA ILE A 454 13.84 -17.68 46.33
C ILE A 454 14.11 -18.43 47.62
N GLU A 455 15.37 -18.80 47.87
CA GLU A 455 15.98 -18.81 49.21
C GLU A 455 17.29 -18.02 49.17
#